data_AF-A0A1W9I9H4-F1
#
_entry.id   AF-A0A1W9I9H4-F1
#
_cell.length_a   1.000
_cell.length_b   1.000
_cell.length_c   1.000
_cell.angle_alpha   90.00
_cell.angle_beta   90.00
_cell.angle_gamma   90.00
#
_symmetry.space_group_name_H-M   'P 1'
#
loop_
_entity.id
_entity.type
_entity.pdbx_description
1 polymer ?
#
loop_
_entity_poly.entity_id
_entity_poly.type
_entity_poly.pdbx_seq_one_letter_code
_entity_poly.pdbx_strand_id
1 'polypeptide(L)'
;MTSSLMFAAATYVFALAVFHLMFWHLFRWPSTLANSGRINTGVTQTLNIMLTFGVIMYGIALSWGALHPDKTTWTLPAAGALFLAVRVAVQPFQFSMSNRPSQIVTVIFALGAVIHAAAAHALWTLGR
;
A
#
# COMPACT_ATOMS: atom_id res chain seq x y z
N MET A 1 11.43 18.87 -5.56
CA MET A 1 11.63 17.49 -5.06
C MET A 1 10.39 16.92 -4.38
N THR A 2 9.76 17.65 -3.45
CA THR A 2 8.59 17.15 -2.69
C THR A 2 7.44 16.66 -3.58
N SER A 3 7.04 17.42 -4.61
CA SER A 3 5.99 16.98 -5.55
C SER A 3 6.36 15.71 -6.31
N SER A 4 7.62 15.54 -6.72
CA SER A 4 8.10 14.33 -7.40
C SER A 4 8.03 13.10 -6.49
N LEU A 5 8.38 13.24 -5.21
CA LEU A 5 8.27 12.17 -4.22
C LEU A 5 6.81 11.81 -3.91
N MET A 6 5.93 12.81 -3.82
CA MET A 6 4.49 12.61 -3.67
C MET A 6 3.88 11.88 -4.87
N PHE A 7 4.26 12.25 -6.11
CA PHE A 7 3.83 11.52 -7.30
C PHE A 7 4.36 10.08 -7.31
N ALA A 8 5.62 9.86 -6.94
CA ALA A 8 6.18 8.50 -6.84
C ALA A 8 5.41 7.66 -5.82
N ALA A 9 5.08 8.22 -4.66
CA ALA A 9 4.25 7.57 -3.64
C ALA A 9 2.84 7.25 -4.18
N ALA A 10 2.19 8.20 -4.86
CA ALA A 10 0.88 7.99 -5.47
C ALA A 10 0.89 6.88 -6.53
N THR A 11 1.87 6.90 -7.45
CA THR A 11 2.04 5.88 -8.48
C THR A 11 2.26 4.50 -7.86
N TYR A 12 3.09 4.40 -6.83
CA TYR A 12 3.29 3.15 -6.09
C TYR A 12 1.99 2.62 -5.49
N VAL A 13 1.20 3.49 -4.86
CA VAL A 13 -0.09 3.15 -4.24
C VAL A 13 -1.11 2.70 -5.29
N PHE A 14 -1.18 3.35 -6.45
CA PHE A 14 -2.04 2.89 -7.54
C PHE A 14 -1.60 1.54 -8.10
N ALA A 15 -0.30 1.29 -8.21
CA ALA A 15 0.20 -0.05 -8.59
C ALA A 15 -0.21 -1.12 -7.56
N LEU A 16 -0.20 -0.80 -6.26
CA LEU A 16 -0.74 -1.69 -5.23
C LEU A 16 -2.25 -1.91 -5.36
N ALA A 17 -3.03 -0.88 -5.69
CA ALA A 17 -4.47 -1.03 -5.91
C ALA A 17 -4.75 -1.99 -7.09
N VAL A 18 -4.03 -1.83 -8.20
CA VAL A 18 -4.11 -2.74 -9.35
C VAL A 18 -3.72 -4.16 -8.94
N PHE A 19 -2.65 -4.32 -8.16
CA PHE A 19 -2.24 -5.62 -7.65
C PHE A 19 -3.36 -6.32 -6.85
N HIS A 20 -4.06 -5.61 -5.98
CA HIS A 20 -5.19 -6.16 -5.20
C HIS A 20 -6.41 -6.49 -6.09
N LEU A 21 -6.69 -5.67 -7.11
CA LEU A 21 -7.70 -5.98 -8.13
C LEU A 21 -7.36 -7.24 -8.92
N MET A 22 -6.08 -7.57 -9.06
CA MET A 22 -5.64 -8.78 -9.75
C MET A 22 -5.72 -10.04 -8.89
N PHE A 23 -6.06 -9.97 -7.60
CA PHE A 23 -6.08 -11.16 -6.72
C PHE A 23 -7.06 -12.24 -7.17
N TRP A 24 -8.22 -11.85 -7.71
CA TRP A 24 -9.17 -12.78 -8.30
C TRP A 24 -8.55 -13.60 -9.44
N HIS A 25 -7.67 -12.99 -10.23
CA HIS A 25 -7.02 -13.64 -11.37
C HIS A 25 -5.73 -14.39 -10.96
N LEU A 26 -4.85 -13.73 -10.20
CA LEU A 26 -3.53 -14.26 -9.83
C LEU A 26 -3.63 -15.43 -8.86
N PHE A 27 -4.57 -15.38 -7.91
CA PHE A 27 -4.67 -16.37 -6.83
C PHE A 27 -5.94 -17.20 -6.88
N ARG A 28 -6.82 -16.96 -7.87
CA ARG A 28 -8.10 -17.67 -8.04
C ARG A 28 -8.93 -17.69 -6.75
N TRP A 29 -8.94 -16.56 -6.02
CA TRP A 29 -9.49 -16.46 -4.67
C TRP A 29 -10.87 -17.07 -4.43
N PRO A 30 -11.86 -16.97 -5.33
CA PRO A 30 -13.15 -17.63 -5.09
C PRO A 30 -13.02 -19.14 -4.85
N SER A 31 -12.12 -19.83 -5.56
CA SER A 31 -11.92 -21.27 -5.39
C SER A 31 -10.94 -21.59 -4.27
N THR A 32 -9.83 -20.85 -4.16
CA THR A 32 -8.80 -21.13 -3.14
C THR A 32 -9.24 -20.76 -1.73
N LEU A 33 -10.08 -19.74 -1.56
CA LEU A 33 -10.63 -19.36 -0.25
C LEU A 33 -11.79 -20.26 0.20
N ALA A 34 -12.45 -20.99 -0.70
CA ALA A 34 -13.60 -21.83 -0.35
C ALA A 34 -13.29 -22.83 0.77
N ASN A 35 -12.04 -23.32 0.83
CA ASN A 35 -11.54 -24.22 1.87
C ASN A 35 -11.51 -23.59 3.28
N SER A 36 -11.56 -22.26 3.39
CA SER A 36 -11.63 -21.54 4.67
C SER A 36 -13.06 -21.42 5.23
N GLY A 37 -14.07 -21.87 4.48
CA GLY A 37 -15.48 -21.72 4.81
C GLY A 37 -16.12 -20.45 4.24
N ARG A 38 -17.45 -20.47 4.11
CA ARG A 38 -18.22 -19.41 3.43
C ARG A 38 -18.08 -18.04 4.10
N ILE A 39 -18.09 -17.99 5.43
CA ILE A 39 -17.96 -16.74 6.19
C ILE A 39 -16.56 -16.13 5.99
N ASN A 40 -15.50 -16.90 6.21
CA ASN A 40 -14.12 -16.43 6.05
C ASN A 40 -13.82 -16.00 4.61
N THR A 41 -14.38 -16.72 3.63
CA THR A 41 -14.32 -16.32 2.22
C THR A 41 -14.94 -14.94 2.02
N GLY A 42 -16.17 -14.73 2.52
CA GLY A 42 -16.87 -13.45 2.41
C GLY A 42 -16.13 -12.30 3.10
N VAL A 43 -15.57 -12.54 4.29
CA VAL A 43 -14.77 -11.56 5.04
C VAL A 43 -13.51 -11.18 4.27
N THR A 44 -12.76 -12.17 3.76
CA THR A 44 -11.51 -11.93 3.02
C THR A 44 -11.73 -11.18 1.72
N GLN A 45 -12.80 -11.53 0.98
CA GLN A 45 -13.19 -10.84 -0.25
C GLN A 45 -13.60 -9.39 0.03
N THR A 46 -14.44 -9.17 1.04
CA THR A 46 -14.85 -7.82 1.48
C THR A 46 -13.63 -7.00 1.90
N LEU A 47 -12.71 -7.59 2.67
CA LEU A 47 -11.48 -6.92 3.11
C LEU A 47 -10.65 -6.46 1.91
N ASN A 48 -10.49 -7.29 0.87
CA ASN A 48 -9.74 -6.90 -0.33
C ASN A 48 -10.41 -5.78 -1.11
N ILE A 49 -11.74 -5.79 -1.24
CA ILE A 49 -12.50 -4.71 -1.89
C ILE A 49 -12.33 -3.40 -1.12
N MET A 50 -12.55 -3.42 0.20
CA MET A 50 -12.47 -2.23 1.05
C MET A 50 -11.04 -1.70 1.13
N LEU A 51 -10.04 -2.59 1.21
CA LEU A 51 -8.63 -2.20 1.18
C LEU A 51 -8.28 -1.58 -0.17
N THR A 52 -8.70 -2.19 -1.28
CA THR A 52 -8.47 -1.63 -2.62
C THR A 52 -9.06 -0.22 -2.74
N PHE A 53 -10.30 -0.03 -2.30
CA PHE A 53 -10.94 1.29 -2.27
C PHE A 53 -10.13 2.30 -1.45
N GLY A 54 -9.75 1.94 -0.22
CA GLY A 54 -8.94 2.81 0.65
C GLY A 54 -7.59 3.18 0.03
N VAL A 55 -6.91 2.21 -0.59
CA VAL A 55 -5.64 2.42 -1.31
C VAL A 55 -5.83 3.35 -2.50
N ILE A 56 -6.92 3.21 -3.29
CA ILE A 56 -7.23 4.14 -4.40
C ILE A 56 -7.45 5.56 -3.87
N MET A 57 -8.28 5.72 -2.85
CA MET A 57 -8.57 7.04 -2.27
C MET A 57 -7.31 7.69 -1.68
N TYR A 58 -6.44 6.89 -1.06
CA TYR A 58 -5.15 7.35 -0.57
C TYR A 58 -4.22 7.80 -1.73
N GLY A 59 -4.17 7.05 -2.83
CA GLY A 59 -3.43 7.44 -4.03
C GLY A 59 -3.94 8.76 -4.64
N ILE A 60 -5.26 8.96 -4.65
CA ILE A 60 -5.88 10.23 -5.07
C ILE A 60 -5.46 11.36 -4.13
N ALA A 61 -5.51 11.16 -2.81
CA ALA A 61 -5.08 12.16 -1.84
C ALA A 61 -3.59 12.53 -1.99
N LEU A 62 -2.72 11.54 -2.21
CA LEU A 62 -1.30 11.79 -2.50
C LEU A 62 -1.10 12.56 -3.81
N SER A 63 -1.88 12.25 -4.84
CA SER A 63 -1.83 12.95 -6.13
C SER A 63 -2.29 14.40 -6.00
N TRP A 64 -3.36 14.63 -5.26
CA TRP A 64 -3.83 15.97 -4.92
C TRP A 64 -2.76 16.75 -4.16
N GLY A 65 -2.10 16.11 -3.18
CA GLY A 65 -1.04 16.74 -2.42
C GLY A 65 0.24 16.99 -3.21
N ALA A 66 0.51 16.20 -4.25
CA ALA A 66 1.59 16.46 -5.19
C ALA A 66 1.35 17.76 -6.00
N LEU A 67 0.08 18.01 -6.37
CA LEU A 67 -0.37 19.21 -7.09
C LEU A 67 -0.51 20.43 -6.16
N HIS A 68 -0.83 20.23 -4.89
CA HIS A 68 -1.03 21.28 -3.89
C HIS A 68 -0.14 21.05 -2.65
N PRO A 69 1.19 21.10 -2.79
CA PRO A 69 2.11 20.79 -1.71
C PRO A 69 2.04 21.82 -0.57
N ASP A 70 1.50 23.01 -0.81
CA ASP A 70 1.24 24.06 0.18
C ASP A 70 0.06 23.75 1.11
N LYS A 71 -0.86 22.89 0.67
CA LYS A 71 -2.06 22.48 1.42
C LYS A 71 -1.97 21.09 2.02
N THR A 72 -0.80 20.45 1.91
CA THR A 72 -0.58 19.06 2.29
C THR A 72 0.44 18.99 3.41
N THR A 73 0.14 18.18 4.42
CA THR A 73 1.00 17.99 5.58
C THR A 73 1.82 16.71 5.48
N TRP A 74 2.98 16.67 6.12
CA TRP A 74 3.86 15.50 6.17
C TRP A 74 3.18 14.23 6.69
N THR A 75 2.11 14.39 7.49
CA THR A 75 1.34 13.29 8.07
C THR A 75 0.69 12.40 7.03
N LEU A 76 0.31 12.93 5.86
CA LEU A 76 -0.34 12.15 4.80
C LEU A 76 0.60 11.05 4.25
N PRO A 77 1.80 11.36 3.71
CA PRO A 77 2.76 10.32 3.32
C PRO A 77 3.31 9.54 4.53
N ALA A 78 3.42 10.14 5.72
CA ALA A 78 3.88 9.41 6.91
C ALA A 78 2.92 8.26 7.30
N ALA A 79 1.61 8.46 7.13
CA ALA A 79 0.62 7.39 7.36
C ALA A 79 0.86 6.20 6.42
N GLY A 80 1.17 6.45 5.14
CA GLY A 80 1.52 5.40 4.17
C GLY A 80 2.85 4.71 4.50
N ALA A 81 3.85 5.49 4.94
CA ALA A 81 5.13 4.93 5.40
C ALA A 81 4.93 3.98 6.58
N LEU A 82 4.15 4.39 7.59
CA LEU A 82 3.84 3.56 8.75
C LEU A 82 3.03 2.33 8.37
N PHE A 83 2.00 2.48 7.53
CA PHE A 83 1.19 1.37 7.03
C PHE A 83 2.07 0.31 6.36
N LEU A 84 2.97 0.72 5.47
CA LEU A 84 3.88 -0.19 4.76
C LEU A 84 4.96 -0.76 5.68
N ALA A 85 5.48 0.01 6.63
CA ALA A 85 6.44 -0.47 7.62
C ALA A 85 5.83 -1.56 8.51
N VAL A 86 4.61 -1.35 9.00
CA VAL A 86 3.85 -2.39 9.73
C VAL A 86 3.64 -3.60 8.83
N ARG A 87 3.28 -3.40 7.55
CA ARG A 87 3.10 -4.49 6.59
C ARG A 87 4.37 -5.32 6.41
N VAL A 88 5.54 -4.70 6.31
CA VAL A 88 6.85 -5.36 6.22
C VAL A 88 7.16 -6.11 7.52
N ALA A 89 6.90 -5.49 8.67
CA ALA A 89 7.17 -6.10 9.98
C ALA A 89 6.32 -7.35 10.24
N VAL A 90 5.05 -7.36 9.82
CA VAL A 90 4.16 -8.52 10.01
C VAL A 90 4.34 -9.63 8.98
N GLN A 91 4.93 -9.31 7.82
CA GLN A 91 5.11 -10.23 6.68
C GLN A 91 5.81 -11.56 7.04
N PRO A 92 6.92 -11.61 7.79
CA PRO A 92 7.57 -12.88 8.14
C PRO A 92 6.76 -13.77 9.08
N PHE A 93 5.81 -13.20 9.84
CA PHE A 93 4.94 -13.98 10.74
C PHE A 93 3.74 -14.58 10.00
N GLN A 94 3.31 -13.95 8.90
CA GLN A 94 2.12 -14.37 8.14
C GLN A 94 2.45 -15.13 6.86
N PHE A 95 3.64 -14.92 6.28
CA PHE A 95 4.06 -15.52 5.03
C PHE A 95 5.42 -16.20 5.18
N SER A 96 5.58 -17.39 4.60
CA SER A 96 6.87 -18.05 4.59
C SER A 96 7.90 -17.21 3.82
N MET A 97 9.02 -16.91 4.47
CA MET A 97 10.17 -16.22 3.87
C MET A 97 11.08 -17.16 3.08
N SER A 98 10.78 -18.46 3.01
CA SER A 98 11.50 -19.40 2.13
C SER A 98 11.08 -19.25 0.66
N ASN A 99 9.90 -18.67 0.40
CA ASN A 99 9.33 -18.57 -0.94
C ASN A 99 9.75 -17.25 -1.61
N ARG A 100 10.39 -17.35 -2.80
CA ARG A 100 10.83 -16.17 -3.59
C ARG A 100 9.73 -15.12 -3.81
N PRO A 101 8.47 -15.46 -4.15
CA PRO A 101 7.42 -14.45 -4.32
C PRO A 101 7.18 -13.64 -3.04
N SER A 102 7.24 -14.29 -1.88
CA SER A 102 7.04 -13.64 -0.59
C SER A 102 8.17 -12.65 -0.29
N GLN A 103 9.42 -13.03 -0.57
CA GLN A 103 10.58 -12.14 -0.44
C GLN A 103 10.48 -10.93 -1.37
N ILE A 104 10.12 -11.15 -2.64
CA ILE A 104 9.97 -10.08 -3.64
C ILE A 104 8.90 -9.07 -3.17
N VAL A 105 7.74 -9.56 -2.76
CA VAL A 105 6.65 -8.70 -2.26
C VAL A 105 7.07 -7.94 -1.00
N THR A 106 7.85 -8.56 -0.11
CA THR A 106 8.41 -7.90 1.08
C THR A 106 9.31 -6.73 0.70
N VAL A 107 10.21 -6.94 -0.26
CA VAL A 107 11.10 -5.88 -0.78
C VAL A 107 10.30 -4.76 -1.42
N ILE A 108 9.26 -5.09 -2.21
CA ILE A 108 8.36 -4.09 -2.81
C ILE A 108 7.69 -3.24 -1.72
N PHE A 109 7.21 -3.84 -0.62
CA PHE A 109 6.64 -3.09 0.50
C PHE A 109 7.67 -2.23 1.22
N ALA A 110 8.89 -2.73 1.43
CA ALA A 110 9.97 -1.95 2.05
C ALA A 110 10.36 -0.72 1.21
N LEU A 111 10.49 -0.90 -0.12
CA LEU A 111 10.72 0.21 -1.05
C LEU A 111 9.58 1.23 -1.00
N GLY A 112 8.34 0.76 -0.96
CA GLY A 112 7.18 1.63 -0.78
C GLY A 112 7.24 2.46 0.51
N ALA A 113 7.58 1.82 1.63
CA ALA A 113 7.73 2.50 2.91
C ALA A 113 8.81 3.60 2.86
N VAL A 114 9.94 3.32 2.20
CA VAL A 114 11.03 4.30 2.01
C VAL A 114 10.58 5.48 1.14
N ILE A 115 9.88 5.23 0.02
CA ILE A 115 9.36 6.29 -0.86
C ILE A 115 8.43 7.23 -0.07
N HIS A 116 7.53 6.67 0.74
CA HIS A 116 6.60 7.45 1.56
C HIS A 116 7.31 8.20 2.69
N ALA A 117 8.27 7.55 3.36
CA ALA A 117 9.06 8.20 4.40
C ALA A 117 9.88 9.37 3.86
N ALA A 118 10.45 9.23 2.66
CA ALA A 118 11.16 10.31 1.98
C ALA A 118 10.23 11.48 1.64
N ALA A 119 9.02 11.21 1.12
CA ALA A 119 8.01 12.24 0.86
C ALA A 119 7.59 12.97 2.16
N ALA A 120 7.37 12.22 3.25
CA ALA A 120 7.04 12.78 4.56
C ALA A 120 8.17 13.65 5.12
N HIS A 121 9.41 13.17 5.08
CA HIS A 121 10.57 13.93 5.54
C HIS A 121 10.76 15.23 4.73
N ALA A 122 10.53 15.19 3.42
CA ALA A 122 10.60 16.37 2.56
C ALA A 122 9.51 17.42 2.87
N LEU A 123 8.34 17.03 3.36
CA LEU A 123 7.31 17.97 3.82
C LEU A 123 7.61 18.50 5.23
N TRP A 124 8.04 17.61 6.13
CA TRP A 124 8.35 17.96 7.52
C TRP A 124 9.48 19.00 7.61
N THR A 125 10.53 18.84 6.81
CA THR A 125 11.63 19.81 6.72
C THR A 125 11.21 21.18 6.19
N LEU A 126 10.06 21.26 5.51
CA LEU A 126 9.44 22.52 5.05
C LEU A 126 8.45 23.09 6.08
N GLY A 127 8.30 22.46 7.25
CA GLY A 127 7.33 22.86 8.28
C GLY A 127 5.87 22.61 7.90
N ARG A 128 5.62 21.66 6.98
CA ARG A 128 4.30 21.31 6.46
C ARG A 128 3.89 19.93 6.90
#